data_AF-A0A1X2G8A2-F1
#
_entry.id   AF-A0A1X2G8A2-F1
#
_cell.length_a   1.000
_cell.length_b   1.000
_cell.length_c   1.000
_cell.angle_alpha   90.00
_cell.angle_beta   90.00
_cell.angle_gamma   90.00
#
_symmetry.space_group_name_H-M   'P 1'
#
loop_
_entity.id
_entity.type
_entity.pdbx_description
1 polymer ?
#
loop_
_entity_poly.entity_id
_entity_poly.type
_entity_poly.pdbx_seq_one_letter_code
_entity_poly.pdbx_strand_id
1 'polypeptide(L)'
;IGHAGTGVGTRVGGHFRLGGKWHRRISRQHTIVLVTNEARTSMTCPFCRHRIIHPRKAVNGKSKLNLGTSCCANPCCESYQQQKNCFSRDALSCTCIALRCYGQLTNCEIL
;
A
#
# COMPACT_ATOMS: atom_id res chain seq x y z
N ILE A 1 -6.64 14.07 -2.27
CA ILE A 1 -5.45 14.21 -1.40
C ILE A 1 -4.31 13.46 -2.08
N GLY A 2 -3.12 14.04 -2.23
CA GLY A 2 -2.01 13.42 -2.95
C GLY A 2 -0.78 14.33 -2.99
N HIS A 3 0.39 13.77 -3.29
CA HIS A 3 1.69 14.45 -3.13
C HIS A 3 1.86 15.69 -4.02
N ALA A 4 1.26 15.71 -5.22
CA ALA A 4 1.25 16.83 -6.17
C ALA A 4 0.17 16.67 -7.25
N GLY A 5 -0.08 17.73 -8.02
CA GLY A 5 -0.93 17.73 -9.23
C GLY A 5 -2.40 18.11 -9.00
N THR A 6 -3.17 18.17 -10.09
CA THR A 6 -4.63 18.39 -10.07
C THR A 6 -5.37 17.05 -10.04
N GLY A 7 -6.53 16.98 -9.38
CA GLY A 7 -7.34 15.77 -9.25
C GLY A 7 -8.03 15.25 -10.53
N VAL A 8 -7.43 15.44 -11.71
CA VAL A 8 -8.00 15.08 -13.01
C VAL A 8 -8.47 13.61 -13.03
N GLY A 9 -9.70 13.36 -13.49
CA GLY A 9 -10.29 12.02 -13.55
C GLY A 9 -10.79 11.46 -12.22
N THR A 10 -10.85 12.27 -11.15
CA THR A 10 -11.44 11.88 -9.85
C THR A 10 -12.56 12.85 -9.46
N ARG A 11 -13.36 12.51 -8.42
CA ARG A 11 -14.42 13.39 -7.90
C ARG A 11 -13.91 14.75 -7.39
N VAL A 12 -12.60 14.85 -7.10
CA VAL A 12 -11.89 16.09 -6.75
C VAL A 12 -11.14 16.71 -7.94
N GLY A 13 -11.63 16.45 -9.16
CA GLY A 13 -11.17 17.10 -10.40
C GLY A 13 -11.13 18.62 -10.31
N GLY A 14 -10.13 19.23 -10.95
CA GLY A 14 -9.93 20.68 -10.96
C GLY A 14 -9.30 21.27 -9.68
N HIS A 15 -9.33 20.55 -8.56
CA HIS A 15 -8.74 21.02 -7.31
C HIS A 15 -7.27 20.60 -7.19
N PHE A 16 -6.44 21.50 -6.64
CA PHE A 16 -5.06 21.19 -6.31
C PHE A 16 -4.98 20.12 -5.23
N ARG A 17 -4.16 19.09 -5.47
CA ARG A 17 -3.79 18.14 -4.43
C ARG A 17 -2.79 18.85 -3.52
N LEU A 18 -3.26 19.21 -2.33
CA LEU A 18 -2.40 19.70 -1.26
C LEU A 18 -1.46 18.56 -0.86
N GLY A 19 -0.18 18.72 -1.17
CA GLY A 19 0.86 17.73 -1.01
C GLY A 19 1.11 17.27 0.42
N GLY A 20 2.02 16.31 0.58
CA GLY A 20 2.37 15.73 1.88
C GLY A 20 2.81 16.76 2.94
N LYS A 21 3.37 17.92 2.54
CA LYS A 21 3.78 18.99 3.46
C LYS A 21 2.61 19.65 4.20
N TRP A 22 1.49 19.89 3.50
CA TRP A 22 0.29 20.48 4.12
C TRP A 22 -0.37 19.49 5.07
N HIS A 23 -0.53 18.24 4.64
CA HIS A 23 -1.06 17.16 5.47
C HIS A 23 -0.20 16.94 6.71
N ARG A 24 1.13 16.86 6.55
CA ARG A 24 2.08 16.75 7.66
C ARG A 24 1.95 17.92 8.63
N ARG A 25 1.78 19.15 8.16
CA ARG A 25 1.64 20.34 9.01
C ARG A 25 0.39 20.28 9.89
N ILE A 26 -0.76 19.88 9.33
CA ILE A 26 -2.01 19.76 10.08
C ILE A 26 -1.94 18.58 11.04
N SER A 27 -1.50 17.40 10.57
CA SER A 27 -1.50 16.21 11.42
C SER A 27 -0.48 16.27 12.55
N ARG A 28 0.65 17.00 12.38
CA ARG A 28 1.65 17.24 13.44
C ARG A 28 1.12 18.04 14.63
N GLN A 29 -0.01 18.74 14.49
CA GLN A 29 -0.59 19.51 15.59
C GLN A 29 -1.14 18.62 16.71
N HIS A 30 -1.48 17.36 16.40
CA HIS A 30 -2.15 16.46 17.33
C HIS A 30 -1.39 15.16 17.62
N THR A 31 -0.48 14.73 16.73
CA THR A 31 0.31 13.51 16.93
C THR A 31 1.57 13.47 16.05
N ILE A 32 2.50 12.57 16.36
CA ILE A 32 3.67 12.32 15.51
C ILE A 32 3.20 11.64 14.24
N VAL A 33 3.44 12.27 13.09
CA VAL A 33 3.10 11.73 11.77
C VAL A 33 4.36 11.59 10.92
N LEU A 34 4.65 10.36 10.53
CA LEU A 34 5.67 10.06 9.53
C LEU A 34 5.02 9.91 8.15
N VAL A 35 5.68 10.45 7.14
CA VAL A 35 5.23 10.36 5.75
C VAL A 35 6.36 9.73 4.95
N THR A 36 6.11 8.54 4.42
CA THR A 36 7.06 7.77 3.61
C THR A 36 6.57 7.62 2.16
N ASN A 37 7.42 7.06 1.30
CA ASN A 37 7.08 6.78 -0.08
C ASN A 37 6.13 5.58 -0.16
N GLU A 38 4.94 5.79 -0.71
CA GLU A 38 3.92 4.75 -0.91
C GLU A 38 4.16 3.89 -2.17
N ALA A 39 5.22 4.16 -2.95
CA ALA A 39 5.47 3.45 -4.20
C ALA A 39 5.50 1.92 -4.03
N ARG A 40 4.58 1.22 -4.70
CA ARG A 40 4.44 -0.25 -4.71
C ARG A 40 4.02 -0.88 -3.37
N THR A 41 3.56 -0.11 -2.37
CA THR A 41 3.13 -0.69 -1.07
C THR A 41 1.97 -1.67 -1.20
N SER A 42 1.06 -1.41 -2.16
CA SER A 42 -0.04 -2.30 -2.53
C SER A 42 0.35 -3.39 -3.53
N MET A 43 1.64 -3.56 -3.83
CA MET A 43 2.16 -4.49 -4.84
C MET A 43 3.30 -5.38 -4.31
N THR A 44 3.69 -5.23 -3.05
CA THR A 44 4.85 -5.88 -2.44
C THR A 44 4.44 -6.65 -1.19
N CYS A 45 4.97 -7.87 -1.02
CA CYS A 45 4.76 -8.66 0.18
C CYS A 45 5.54 -8.07 1.38
N PRO A 46 4.93 -7.86 2.55
CA PRO A 46 5.62 -7.30 3.72
C PRO A 46 6.71 -8.21 4.28
N PHE A 47 6.64 -9.52 4.02
CA PHE A 47 7.57 -10.51 4.53
C PHE A 47 8.77 -10.72 3.58
N CYS A 48 8.52 -11.16 2.35
CA CYS A 48 9.59 -11.53 1.41
C CYS A 48 9.90 -10.47 0.36
N ARG A 49 9.19 -9.33 0.35
CA ARG A 49 9.33 -8.23 -0.63
C ARG A 49 9.07 -8.62 -2.09
N HIS A 50 8.67 -9.86 -2.35
CA HIS A 50 8.30 -10.31 -3.68
C HIS A 50 7.01 -9.62 -4.14
N ARG A 51 6.85 -9.52 -5.46
CA ARG A 51 5.64 -8.92 -6.05
C ARG A 51 4.43 -9.78 -5.71
N ILE A 52 3.35 -9.13 -5.29
CA ILE A 52 2.07 -9.81 -5.05
C ILE A 52 1.32 -10.05 -6.36
N ILE A 53 0.40 -11.01 -6.32
CA ILE A 53 -0.57 -11.28 -7.37
C ILE A 53 -1.98 -10.92 -6.89
N HIS A 54 -2.85 -10.53 -7.83
CA HIS A 54 -4.28 -10.40 -7.57
C HIS A 54 -5.00 -11.64 -8.08
N PRO A 55 -5.65 -12.43 -7.19
CA PRO A 55 -6.36 -13.62 -7.62
C PRO A 55 -7.54 -13.26 -8.53
N ARG A 56 -7.97 -14.19 -9.37
CA ARG A 56 -9.16 -14.02 -10.21
C ARG A 56 -10.39 -14.58 -9.50
N LYS A 57 -11.53 -13.91 -9.68
CA LYS A 57 -12.85 -14.36 -9.24
C LYS A 57 -13.80 -14.46 -10.44
N ALA A 58 -14.69 -15.45 -10.42
CA ALA A 58 -15.77 -15.55 -11.39
C ALA A 58 -16.87 -14.54 -11.03
N VAL A 59 -17.28 -13.70 -11.97
CA VAL A 59 -18.41 -12.78 -11.83
C VAL A 59 -19.25 -12.90 -13.10
N ASN A 60 -20.49 -13.37 -12.95
CA ASN A 60 -21.42 -13.58 -14.07
C ASN A 60 -20.80 -14.42 -15.21
N GLY A 61 -20.18 -15.55 -14.86
CA GLY A 61 -19.51 -16.44 -15.82
C GLY A 61 -18.21 -15.91 -16.42
N LYS A 62 -17.77 -14.69 -16.08
CA LYS A 62 -16.53 -14.10 -16.59
C LYS A 62 -15.44 -14.06 -15.51
N SER A 63 -14.21 -14.37 -15.89
CA SER A 63 -13.04 -14.25 -15.01
C SER A 63 -12.62 -12.79 -14.87
N LYS A 64 -12.74 -12.22 -13.67
CA LYS A 64 -12.31 -10.86 -13.34
C LYS A 64 -11.24 -10.89 -12.25
N LEU A 65 -10.32 -9.93 -12.24
CA LEU A 65 -9.39 -9.77 -11.13
C LEU A 65 -10.16 -9.40 -9.86
N ASN A 66 -9.80 -10.03 -8.75
CA ASN A 66 -10.26 -9.67 -7.42
C ASN A 66 -9.35 -8.58 -6.86
N LEU A 67 -9.69 -7.32 -7.16
CA LEU A 67 -8.89 -6.18 -6.74
C LEU A 67 -8.89 -5.94 -5.22
N GLY A 68 -9.82 -6.54 -4.46
CA GLY A 68 -9.82 -6.43 -3.00
C GLY A 68 -8.78 -7.31 -2.30
N THR A 69 -8.26 -8.32 -3.01
CA THR A 69 -7.39 -9.35 -2.44
C THR A 69 -6.04 -9.33 -3.11
N SER A 70 -5.02 -9.60 -2.32
CA SER A 70 -3.62 -9.63 -2.72
C SER A 70 -2.99 -10.88 -2.15
N CYS A 71 -2.26 -11.66 -2.95
CA CYS A 71 -1.59 -12.86 -2.44
C CYS A 71 -0.11 -12.88 -2.80
N CYS A 72 0.74 -13.33 -1.87
CA CYS A 72 2.14 -13.61 -2.14
C CYS A 72 2.29 -15.01 -2.76
N ALA A 73 2.88 -15.11 -3.95
CA ALA A 73 3.06 -16.38 -4.65
C ALA A 73 4.47 -16.98 -4.52
N ASN A 74 5.37 -16.35 -3.75
CA ASN A 74 6.73 -16.84 -3.55
C ASN A 74 6.74 -18.04 -2.60
N PRO A 75 7.13 -19.25 -3.05
CA PRO A 75 7.17 -20.45 -2.19
C PRO A 75 8.14 -20.36 -1.02
N CYS A 76 9.16 -19.52 -1.14
CA CYS A 76 10.16 -19.28 -0.08
C CYS A 76 9.68 -18.27 0.97
N CYS A 77 8.50 -17.68 0.80
CA CYS A 77 7.96 -16.72 1.76
C CYS A 77 7.33 -17.47 2.94
N GLU A 78 7.62 -17.03 4.16
CA GLU A 78 7.03 -17.59 5.39
C GLU A 78 5.49 -17.57 5.34
N SER A 79 4.89 -16.47 4.86
CA SER A 79 3.44 -16.40 4.72
C SER A 79 2.87 -17.41 3.71
N TYR A 80 3.66 -17.80 2.70
CA TYR A 80 3.27 -18.86 1.76
C TYR A 80 3.40 -20.23 2.41
N GLN A 81 4.50 -20.51 3.10
CA GLN A 81 4.74 -21.77 3.79
C GLN A 81 3.67 -22.05 4.86
N GLN A 82 3.21 -20.99 5.55
CA GLN A 82 2.13 -21.07 6.54
C GLN A 82 0.71 -21.02 5.95
N GLN A 83 0.56 -20.96 4.61
CA GLN A 83 -0.73 -20.82 3.92
C GLN A 83 -1.54 -19.58 4.35
N LYS A 84 -0.86 -18.53 4.79
CA LYS A 84 -1.42 -17.22 5.20
C LYS A 84 -0.95 -16.10 4.28
N ASN A 85 -0.82 -16.41 3.00
CA ASN A 85 -0.22 -15.54 1.99
C ASN A 85 -1.22 -14.57 1.33
N CYS A 86 -2.49 -14.60 1.70
CA CYS A 86 -3.51 -13.70 1.17
C CYS A 86 -3.87 -12.60 2.17
N PHE A 87 -3.92 -11.38 1.67
CA PHE A 87 -4.13 -10.15 2.41
C PHE A 87 -5.25 -9.34 1.75
N SER A 88 -5.96 -8.53 2.53
CA SER A 88 -6.73 -7.43 1.94
C SER A 88 -5.75 -6.42 1.34
N ARG A 89 -6.09 -5.83 0.19
CA ARG A 89 -5.22 -4.85 -0.48
C ARG A 89 -4.85 -3.68 0.44
N ASP A 90 -5.80 -3.19 1.22
CA ASP A 90 -5.61 -2.01 2.07
C ASP A 90 -4.82 -2.33 3.33
N ALA A 91 -5.03 -3.50 3.95
CA ALA A 91 -4.20 -3.91 5.08
C ALA A 91 -2.75 -4.16 4.63
N LEU A 92 -2.57 -4.75 3.44
CA LEU A 92 -1.25 -4.94 2.85
C LEU A 92 -0.52 -3.61 2.65
N SER A 93 -1.15 -2.64 1.97
CA SER A 93 -0.53 -1.34 1.72
C SER A 93 -0.22 -0.61 3.02
N CYS A 94 -1.16 -0.61 3.98
CA CYS A 94 -0.96 -0.04 5.30
C CYS A 94 0.25 -0.66 6.03
N THR A 95 0.36 -1.99 6.00
CA THR A 95 1.48 -2.72 6.64
C THR A 95 2.81 -2.37 5.99
N CYS A 96 2.89 -2.35 4.66
CA CYS A 96 4.10 -1.96 3.94
C CYS A 96 4.50 -0.50 4.20
N ILE A 97 3.52 0.42 4.30
CA ILE A 97 3.77 1.82 4.69
C ILE A 97 4.34 1.87 6.12
N ALA A 98 3.72 1.15 7.06
CA ALA A 98 4.17 1.12 8.45
C ALA A 98 5.60 0.57 8.58
N LEU A 99 5.93 -0.51 7.89
CA LEU A 99 7.26 -1.10 7.87
C LEU A 99 8.31 -0.16 7.27
N ARG A 100 7.98 0.57 6.20
CA ARG A 100 8.85 1.61 5.63
C ARG A 100 9.10 2.76 6.58
N CYS A 101 8.03 3.24 7.20
CA CYS A 101 8.09 4.25 8.24
C CYS A 101 9.00 3.81 9.40
N TYR A 102 8.84 2.57 9.86
CA TYR A 102 9.67 1.99 10.91
C TYR A 102 11.15 1.89 10.50
N GLY A 103 11.44 1.45 9.27
CA GLY A 103 12.80 1.43 8.74
C GLY A 103 13.47 2.81 8.74
N GLN A 104 12.74 3.84 8.30
CA GLN A 104 13.21 5.23 8.33
C GLN A 104 13.51 5.74 9.75
N LEU A 105 12.73 5.33 10.76
CA LEU A 105 12.97 5.71 12.16
C LEU A 105 14.18 5.02 12.75
N THR A 106 14.44 3.79 12.34
CA THR A 106 15.51 2.95 12.91
C THR A 106 16.82 3.02 12.13
N ASN A 107 16.91 3.87 11.10
CA ASN A 107 18.01 3.89 10.12
C ASN A 107 18.28 2.51 9.50
N CYS A 108 17.25 1.67 9.41
CA CYS A 108 17.31 0.35 8.82
C CYS A 108 16.52 0.39 7.51
N GLU A 109 17.13 0.07 6.37
CA GLU A 109 16.41 0.03 5.10
C GLU A 109 15.46 -1.18 5.06
N ILE A 110 14.26 -0.97 5.59
CA ILE A 110 13.16 -1.93 5.53
C ILE A 110 12.19 -1.43 4.45
N LEU A 111 12.25 -2.06 3.26
CA LEU A 111 11.34 -1.96 2.09
C LEU A 111 11.56 -0.87 1.02
#